data_AF-A0A645EDP6-F1
#
_entry.id   AF-A0A645EDP6-F1
#
_cell.length_a   1.000
_cell.length_b   1.000
_cell.length_c   1.000
_cell.angle_alpha   90.00
_cell.angle_beta   90.00
_cell.angle_gamma   90.00
#
_symmetry.space_group_name_H-M   'P 1'
#
loop_
_entity.id
_entity.type
_entity.pdbx_description
1 polymer ?
#
loop_
_entity_poly.entity_id
_entity_poly.type
_entity_poly.pdbx_seq_one_letter_code
_entity_poly.pdbx_strand_id
1 'polypeptide(L)'
;MADYKFFAVRLMGSNNEISWVKVIGGWVYNCDGITAYSNSKVSHCFIWANDDAIKVYLSNIVWSDIVVWQLNNGGVIQMSWGRTQAHNCRISRVDVLRAEWVKAGFNAALLSCVGNRYQESDRYSIQNNWVIEDVVTENPVPIIFGINPDAFSANDVRNFTLKNWNVSMLDGTVFRNRILAGNPNTKIDGFIFDNFIFNNVLLTQDNWFDVLQIDTS
;
A
#
# COMPACT_ATOMS: atom_id res chain seq x y z
N MET A 1 4.96 19.29 -7.97
CA MET A 1 5.77 18.71 -9.05
C MET A 1 4.84 18.27 -10.18
N ALA A 2 5.24 18.50 -11.43
CA ALA A 2 4.48 18.12 -12.62
C ALA A 2 5.38 17.38 -13.63
N ASP A 3 4.79 16.52 -14.47
CA ASP A 3 5.41 15.88 -15.64
C ASP A 3 6.79 15.24 -15.39
N TYR A 4 6.87 14.47 -14.31
CA TYR A 4 8.08 13.80 -13.86
C TYR A 4 8.24 12.43 -14.55
N LYS A 5 9.47 11.88 -14.56
CA LYS A 5 9.82 10.64 -15.29
C LYS A 5 10.28 9.48 -14.39
N PHE A 6 10.43 9.72 -13.09
CA PHE A 6 10.89 8.74 -12.10
C PHE A 6 10.18 9.02 -10.75
N PHE A 7 10.93 9.18 -9.66
CA PHE A 7 10.36 9.61 -8.38
C PHE A 7 9.93 11.07 -8.43
N ALA A 8 8.71 11.37 -7.99
CA ALA A 8 8.33 12.75 -7.76
C ALA A 8 9.08 13.31 -6.55
N VAL A 9 8.86 12.76 -5.36
CA VAL A 9 9.60 13.21 -4.16
C VAL A 9 10.28 12.01 -3.52
N ARG A 10 11.61 12.01 -3.52
CA ARG A 10 12.41 11.00 -2.84
C ARG A 10 13.33 11.67 -1.83
N LEU A 11 13.07 11.42 -0.56
CA LEU A 11 13.95 11.88 0.52
C LEU A 11 15.24 11.07 0.55
N MET A 12 16.31 11.69 1.06
CA MET A 12 17.65 11.09 1.19
C MET A 12 18.13 11.01 2.66
N GLY A 13 17.43 11.68 3.59
CA GLY A 13 17.75 11.71 5.02
C GLY A 13 16.55 11.32 5.88
N SER A 14 16.73 11.26 7.21
CA SER A 14 15.65 10.98 8.18
C SER A 14 15.13 12.27 8.83
N ASN A 15 14.00 12.22 9.55
CA ASN A 15 13.40 13.34 10.28
C ASN A 15 12.97 14.52 9.39
N ASN A 16 12.33 14.21 8.26
CA ASN A 16 11.87 15.24 7.33
C ASN A 16 10.40 15.60 7.58
N GLU A 17 10.02 16.77 7.08
CA GLU A 17 8.62 17.17 6.96
C GLU A 17 8.30 17.47 5.49
N ILE A 18 7.27 16.81 4.97
CA ILE A 18 6.69 17.11 3.66
C ILE A 18 5.26 17.54 3.91
N SER A 19 4.89 18.75 3.50
CA SER A 19 3.51 19.20 3.61
C SER A 19 3.06 20.00 2.40
N TRP A 20 1.77 19.92 2.06
CA TRP A 20 1.16 20.69 0.98
C TRP A 20 1.77 20.43 -0.41
N VAL A 21 2.35 19.25 -0.63
CA VAL A 21 2.93 18.88 -1.92
C VAL A 21 1.87 18.26 -2.83
N LYS A 22 1.85 18.70 -4.08
CA LYS A 22 1.02 18.11 -5.13
C LYS A 22 1.93 17.52 -6.19
N VAL A 23 1.73 16.24 -6.49
CA VAL A 23 2.43 15.49 -7.53
C VAL A 23 1.42 15.21 -8.63
N ILE A 24 1.68 15.71 -9.84
CA ILE A 24 0.82 15.56 -11.02
C ILE A 24 1.66 15.18 -12.25
N GLY A 25 1.04 14.66 -13.31
CA GLY A 25 1.74 14.41 -14.58
C GLY A 25 2.74 13.24 -14.57
N GLY A 26 2.67 12.31 -13.62
CA GLY A 26 3.31 10.99 -13.71
C GLY A 26 2.72 10.07 -14.79
N TRP A 27 2.83 10.42 -16.07
CA TRP A 27 2.17 9.71 -17.18
C TRP A 27 2.73 8.32 -17.46
N VAL A 28 4.04 8.15 -17.29
CA VAL A 28 4.77 6.92 -17.65
C VAL A 28 4.96 6.02 -16.44
N TYR A 29 5.28 4.75 -16.66
CA TYR A 29 5.68 3.87 -15.56
C TYR A 29 6.93 4.38 -14.86
N ASN A 30 7.14 3.92 -13.62
CA ASN A 30 8.19 4.41 -12.71
C ASN A 30 7.97 5.86 -12.25
N CYS A 31 6.79 6.43 -12.50
CA CYS A 31 6.37 7.68 -11.92
C CYS A 31 5.82 7.47 -10.50
N ASP A 32 6.73 7.19 -9.57
CA ASP A 32 6.45 7.05 -8.14
C ASP A 32 6.05 8.39 -7.50
N GLY A 33 5.14 8.33 -6.53
CA GLY A 33 4.73 9.49 -5.76
C GLY A 33 5.78 9.96 -4.75
N ILE A 34 5.50 9.78 -3.47
CA ILE A 34 6.34 10.27 -2.38
C ILE A 34 6.99 9.09 -1.65
N THR A 35 8.31 9.15 -1.50
CA THR A 35 9.10 8.23 -0.66
C THR A 35 9.61 8.98 0.57
N ALA A 36 9.03 8.67 1.72
CA ALA A 36 9.49 9.17 3.00
C ALA A 36 10.49 8.23 3.66
N TYR A 37 11.39 8.79 4.45
CA TYR A 37 12.41 8.06 5.20
C TYR A 37 12.13 8.11 6.70
N SER A 38 12.91 7.36 7.49
CA SER A 38 12.64 7.17 8.92
C SER A 38 12.33 8.46 9.68
N ASN A 39 11.40 8.36 10.64
CA ASN A 39 10.99 9.45 11.53
C ASN A 39 10.41 10.68 10.81
N SER A 40 10.01 10.56 9.54
CA SER A 40 9.47 11.69 8.77
C SER A 40 7.96 11.80 8.91
N LYS A 41 7.44 13.01 8.65
CA LYS A 41 6.02 13.30 8.55
C LYS A 41 5.67 13.75 7.15
N VAL A 42 4.59 13.22 6.58
CA VAL A 42 4.04 13.66 5.30
C VAL A 42 2.57 14.01 5.49
N SER A 43 2.15 15.21 5.08
CA SER A 43 0.76 15.63 5.26
C SER A 43 0.18 16.55 4.19
N HIS A 44 -1.13 16.58 4.03
CA HIS A 44 -1.85 17.53 3.17
C HIS A 44 -1.41 17.47 1.70
N CYS A 45 -1.21 16.25 1.19
CA CYS A 45 -0.64 16.04 -0.15
C CYS A 45 -1.66 15.50 -1.14
N PHE A 46 -1.47 15.83 -2.41
CA PHE A 46 -2.17 15.20 -3.53
C PHE A 46 -1.16 14.41 -4.36
N ILE A 47 -1.42 13.15 -4.64
CA ILE A 47 -0.53 12.26 -5.37
C ILE A 47 -1.25 11.68 -6.58
N TRP A 48 -0.80 12.05 -7.77
CA TRP A 48 -1.17 11.44 -9.03
C TRP A 48 0.04 10.71 -9.61
N ALA A 49 0.00 9.39 -9.58
CA ALA A 49 1.16 8.52 -9.82
C ALA A 49 0.81 7.34 -10.74
N ASN A 50 1.81 6.89 -11.51
CA ASN A 50 1.74 5.68 -12.36
C ASN A 50 2.84 4.68 -11.98
N ASP A 51 3.11 4.66 -10.68
CA ASP A 51 3.86 3.65 -9.94
C ASP A 51 3.45 3.81 -8.46
N ASP A 52 4.25 3.30 -7.53
CA ASP A 52 3.99 3.35 -6.10
C ASP A 52 3.73 4.80 -5.60
N ALA A 53 2.52 5.09 -5.11
CA ALA A 53 2.14 6.46 -4.71
C ALA A 53 2.67 6.86 -3.33
N ILE A 54 2.36 6.07 -2.30
CA ILE A 54 2.77 6.26 -0.91
C ILE A 54 3.76 5.14 -0.58
N LYS A 55 5.06 5.46 -0.53
CA LYS A 55 6.12 4.47 -0.28
C LYS A 55 6.59 4.54 1.16
N VAL A 56 6.39 3.45 1.90
CA VAL A 56 6.68 3.37 3.33
C VAL A 56 7.58 2.17 3.59
N TYR A 57 8.89 2.39 3.45
CA TYR A 57 9.91 1.33 3.50
C TYR A 57 10.74 1.31 4.78
N LEU A 58 10.60 2.36 5.58
CA LEU A 58 11.39 2.61 6.80
C LEU A 58 10.46 2.95 7.97
N SER A 59 11.03 3.00 9.17
CA SER A 59 10.29 3.02 10.44
C SER A 59 9.84 4.41 10.89
N ASN A 60 8.84 4.46 11.77
CA ASN A 60 8.34 5.65 12.46
C ASN A 60 7.87 6.77 11.51
N ILE A 61 7.35 6.42 10.34
CA ILE A 61 6.84 7.40 9.38
C ILE A 61 5.37 7.65 9.66
N VAL A 62 4.97 8.93 9.65
CA VAL A 62 3.57 9.35 9.81
C VAL A 62 3.09 10.00 8.52
N TRP A 63 1.99 9.48 7.98
CA TRP A 63 1.26 10.06 6.85
C TRP A 63 -0.13 10.51 7.29
N SER A 64 -0.56 11.68 6.86
CA SER A 64 -1.92 12.14 7.10
C SER A 64 -2.49 13.03 6.00
N ASP A 65 -3.80 13.04 5.79
CA ASP A 65 -4.46 13.98 4.87
C ASP A 65 -3.92 13.86 3.44
N ILE A 66 -3.99 12.65 2.89
CA ILE A 66 -3.44 12.33 1.57
C ILE A 66 -4.57 12.00 0.60
N VAL A 67 -4.60 12.70 -0.54
CA VAL A 67 -5.50 12.37 -1.64
C VAL A 67 -4.70 11.70 -2.74
N VAL A 68 -5.17 10.55 -3.24
CA VAL A 68 -4.48 9.78 -4.28
C VAL A 68 -5.37 9.57 -5.50
N TRP A 69 -4.78 9.77 -6.68
CA TRP A 69 -5.29 9.25 -7.95
C TRP A 69 -4.22 8.33 -8.53
N GLN A 70 -4.49 7.04 -8.48
CA GLN A 70 -3.58 6.01 -8.95
C GLN A 70 -3.86 5.68 -10.41
N LEU A 71 -2.82 5.64 -11.23
CA LEU A 71 -2.93 5.15 -12.60
C LEU A 71 -2.78 3.61 -12.63
N ASN A 72 -2.19 3.06 -13.68
CA ASN A 72 -2.31 1.65 -14.03
C ASN A 72 -1.14 0.77 -13.53
N ASN A 73 -0.16 1.33 -12.83
CA ASN A 73 1.01 0.60 -12.34
C ASN A 73 1.35 1.01 -10.90
N GLY A 74 1.94 0.08 -10.12
CA GLY A 74 2.31 0.27 -8.72
C GLY A 74 1.14 0.19 -7.73
N GLY A 75 1.45 0.26 -6.44
CA GLY A 75 0.46 0.26 -5.36
C GLY A 75 0.14 1.67 -4.84
N VAL A 76 -1.03 1.87 -4.24
CA VAL A 76 -1.34 3.14 -3.57
C VAL A 76 -0.49 3.28 -2.31
N ILE A 77 -0.59 2.33 -1.38
CA ILE A 77 0.29 2.20 -0.21
C ILE A 77 1.23 1.03 -0.49
N GLN A 78 2.45 1.33 -0.91
CA GLN A 78 3.47 0.32 -1.17
C GLN A 78 4.36 0.13 0.05
N MET A 79 4.36 -1.09 0.58
CA MET A 79 5.04 -1.45 1.82
C MET A 79 6.43 -2.07 1.59
N SER A 80 6.64 -2.75 0.45
CA SER A 80 7.90 -3.46 0.22
C SER A 80 8.20 -3.77 -1.25
N TRP A 81 9.50 -3.91 -1.53
CA TRP A 81 10.10 -4.52 -2.73
C TRP A 81 11.33 -5.39 -2.36
N GLY A 82 11.35 -5.95 -1.14
CA GLY A 82 12.40 -6.89 -0.72
C GLY A 82 13.65 -6.28 -0.06
N ARG A 83 13.58 -5.04 0.45
CA ARG A 83 14.65 -4.38 1.24
C ARG A 83 14.10 -3.45 2.32
N THR A 84 12.97 -3.77 2.93
CA THR A 84 12.24 -2.84 3.81
C THR A 84 12.26 -3.29 5.25
N GLN A 85 12.42 -2.33 6.16
CA GLN A 85 12.43 -2.55 7.61
C GLN A 85 11.58 -1.44 8.24
N ALA A 86 10.26 -1.66 8.23
CA ALA A 86 9.28 -0.64 8.54
C ALA A 86 8.49 -1.02 9.80
N HIS A 87 8.85 -0.36 10.90
CA HIS A 87 8.24 -0.54 12.20
C HIS A 87 7.49 0.73 12.63
N ASN A 88 6.37 0.56 13.32
CA ASN A 88 5.65 1.66 14.01
C ASN A 88 5.24 2.80 13.05
N CYS A 89 4.73 2.45 11.86
CA CYS A 89 4.26 3.44 10.89
C CYS A 89 2.77 3.75 11.12
N ARG A 90 2.39 5.02 10.91
CA ARG A 90 1.00 5.47 10.97
C ARG A 90 0.61 6.14 9.67
N ILE A 91 -0.53 5.75 9.11
CA ILE A 91 -1.14 6.37 7.95
C ILE A 91 -2.59 6.69 8.32
N SER A 92 -3.03 7.92 8.09
CA SER A 92 -4.38 8.36 8.47
C SER A 92 -5.01 9.23 7.39
N ARG A 93 -6.34 9.20 7.23
CA ARG A 93 -7.08 10.11 6.34
C ARG A 93 -6.55 10.07 4.91
N VAL A 94 -6.77 8.93 4.26
CA VAL A 94 -6.37 8.70 2.86
C VAL A 94 -7.60 8.55 1.99
N ASP A 95 -7.79 9.51 1.07
CA ASP A 95 -8.87 9.49 0.09
C ASP A 95 -8.32 9.05 -1.27
N VAL A 96 -8.73 7.85 -1.71
CA VAL A 96 -8.36 7.32 -3.02
C VAL A 96 -9.48 7.63 -4.00
N LEU A 97 -9.24 8.63 -4.84
CA LEU A 97 -10.23 9.09 -5.81
C LEU A 97 -10.54 8.00 -6.84
N ARG A 98 -9.50 7.32 -7.32
CA ARG A 98 -9.56 6.25 -8.31
C ARG A 98 -8.24 5.48 -8.35
N ALA A 99 -8.31 4.23 -8.82
CA ALA A 99 -7.17 3.48 -9.32
C ALA A 99 -7.48 2.85 -10.69
N GLU A 100 -6.54 2.92 -11.64
CA GLU A 100 -6.78 2.58 -13.05
C GLU A 100 -6.09 1.28 -13.50
N TRP A 101 -5.85 0.34 -12.58
CA TRP A 101 -5.30 -0.98 -12.94
C TRP A 101 -6.23 -1.74 -13.89
N VAL A 102 -5.77 -2.05 -15.09
CA VAL A 102 -6.55 -2.79 -16.12
C VAL A 102 -6.14 -4.25 -16.26
N LYS A 103 -5.04 -4.66 -15.62
CA LYS A 103 -4.56 -6.05 -15.62
C LYS A 103 -4.09 -6.46 -14.23
N ALA A 104 -4.25 -7.74 -13.91
CA ALA A 104 -3.68 -8.30 -12.69
C ALA A 104 -2.16 -8.07 -12.68
N GLY A 105 -1.70 -7.31 -11.70
CA GLY A 105 -0.29 -7.00 -11.47
C GLY A 105 0.10 -7.45 -10.07
N PHE A 106 1.32 -7.97 -9.91
CA PHE A 106 1.82 -8.43 -8.62
C PHE A 106 2.08 -7.29 -7.62
N ASN A 107 2.13 -6.05 -8.10
CA ASN A 107 2.30 -4.81 -7.33
C ASN A 107 1.07 -3.89 -7.37
N ALA A 108 -0.05 -4.34 -7.95
CA ALA A 108 -1.28 -3.55 -8.06
C ALA A 108 -2.21 -3.84 -6.88
N ALA A 109 -2.39 -2.84 -5.99
CA ALA A 109 -3.40 -2.81 -4.93
C ALA A 109 -3.43 -1.48 -4.17
N LEU A 110 -4.55 -1.23 -3.47
CA LEU A 110 -4.64 -0.17 -2.47
C LEU A 110 -3.56 -0.35 -1.39
N LEU A 111 -3.48 -1.54 -0.80
CA LEU A 111 -2.43 -1.94 0.13
C LEU A 111 -1.59 -3.05 -0.50
N SER A 112 -0.36 -2.71 -0.87
CA SER A 112 0.52 -3.56 -1.67
C SER A 112 1.81 -3.91 -0.92
N CYS A 113 2.20 -5.18 -0.97
CA CYS A 113 3.48 -5.67 -0.47
C CYS A 113 4.08 -6.65 -1.47
N VAL A 114 5.23 -6.26 -2.05
CA VAL A 114 6.01 -7.10 -2.96
C VAL A 114 7.26 -7.60 -2.24
N GLY A 115 7.70 -8.80 -2.59
CA GLY A 115 8.93 -9.40 -2.06
C GLY A 115 10.17 -8.93 -2.81
N ASN A 116 11.24 -9.71 -2.69
CA ASN A 116 12.47 -9.54 -3.45
C ASN A 116 12.30 -10.02 -4.91
N ARG A 117 11.47 -9.29 -5.66
CA ARG A 117 11.07 -9.65 -7.02
C ARG A 117 12.25 -9.77 -7.99
N TYR A 118 13.33 -9.06 -7.68
CA TYR A 118 14.58 -9.01 -8.45
C TYR A 118 15.63 -10.03 -7.98
N GLN A 119 15.29 -10.90 -7.01
CA GLN A 119 16.08 -12.05 -6.58
C GLN A 119 17.51 -11.70 -6.15
N GLU A 120 17.66 -10.56 -5.46
CA GLU A 120 18.95 -10.14 -4.95
C GLU A 120 19.35 -10.99 -3.74
N SER A 121 20.64 -11.29 -3.57
CA SER A 121 21.09 -12.09 -2.42
C SER A 121 20.86 -11.37 -1.08
N ASP A 122 20.75 -12.17 -0.02
CA ASP A 122 20.78 -11.70 1.38
C ASP A 122 19.71 -10.65 1.71
N ARG A 123 18.53 -10.83 1.13
CA ARG A 123 17.36 -9.97 1.38
C ARG A 123 16.49 -10.52 2.48
N TYR A 124 15.94 -9.59 3.24
CA TYR A 124 14.89 -9.81 4.21
C TYR A 124 14.07 -8.53 4.29
N SER A 125 12.78 -8.67 4.59
CA SER A 125 11.91 -7.52 4.84
C SER A 125 10.98 -7.79 5.99
N ILE A 126 10.59 -6.71 6.67
CA ILE A 126 9.59 -6.77 7.74
C ILE A 126 8.79 -5.48 7.76
N GLN A 127 7.48 -5.63 7.93
CA GLN A 127 6.54 -4.57 8.19
C GLN A 127 5.79 -4.96 9.47
N ASN A 128 6.00 -4.21 10.54
CA ASN A 128 5.47 -4.58 11.85
C ASN A 128 4.93 -3.39 12.64
N ASN A 129 3.82 -3.58 13.33
CA ASN A 129 3.15 -2.55 14.14
C ASN A 129 2.71 -1.35 13.30
N TRP A 130 1.76 -1.55 12.41
CA TRP A 130 1.22 -0.48 11.57
C TRP A 130 -0.19 -0.11 12.01
N VAL A 131 -0.49 1.18 11.96
CA VAL A 131 -1.86 1.69 12.07
C VAL A 131 -2.18 2.41 10.78
N ILE A 132 -3.19 1.92 10.05
CA ILE A 132 -3.72 2.57 8.86
C ILE A 132 -5.19 2.85 9.12
N GLU A 133 -5.55 4.12 9.24
CA GLU A 133 -6.89 4.51 9.66
C GLU A 133 -7.54 5.54 8.74
N ASP A 134 -8.87 5.57 8.73
CA ASP A 134 -9.67 6.53 7.96
C ASP A 134 -9.29 6.52 6.47
N VAL A 135 -9.44 5.36 5.83
CA VAL A 135 -9.16 5.17 4.39
C VAL A 135 -10.47 5.03 3.63
N VAL A 136 -10.62 5.84 2.58
CA VAL A 136 -11.82 5.85 1.72
C VAL A 136 -11.42 5.64 0.26
N THR A 137 -12.23 4.87 -0.47
CA THR A 137 -12.20 4.89 -1.94
C THR A 137 -13.44 5.62 -2.44
N GLU A 138 -13.27 6.77 -3.09
CA GLU A 138 -14.39 7.58 -3.61
C GLU A 138 -15.11 6.89 -4.78
N ASN A 139 -14.37 6.07 -5.51
CA ASN A 139 -14.91 5.17 -6.53
C ASN A 139 -14.42 3.74 -6.23
N PRO A 140 -15.19 2.70 -6.60
CA PRO A 140 -14.69 1.34 -6.53
C PRO A 140 -13.36 1.18 -7.27
N VAL A 141 -12.37 0.58 -6.60
CA VAL A 141 -11.04 0.32 -7.18
C VAL A 141 -10.90 -1.15 -7.58
N PRO A 142 -9.99 -1.52 -8.49
CA PRO A 142 -9.88 -2.90 -8.94
C PRO A 142 -9.48 -3.91 -7.85
N ILE A 143 -8.68 -3.54 -6.86
CA ILE A 143 -8.20 -4.45 -5.81
C ILE A 143 -7.75 -3.70 -4.55
N ILE A 144 -8.10 -4.24 -3.38
CA ILE A 144 -7.78 -3.64 -2.08
C ILE A 144 -6.48 -4.19 -1.51
N PHE A 145 -6.34 -5.52 -1.44
CA PHE A 145 -5.19 -6.18 -0.82
C PHE A 145 -4.34 -6.89 -1.88
N GLY A 146 -3.08 -6.48 -1.98
CA GLY A 146 -2.04 -7.10 -2.78
C GLY A 146 -0.83 -7.42 -1.90
N ILE A 147 -1.06 -8.15 -0.81
CA ILE A 147 -0.01 -8.55 0.14
C ILE A 147 0.47 -9.92 -0.32
N ASN A 148 1.40 -9.93 -1.25
CA ASN A 148 1.88 -11.15 -1.89
C ASN A 148 3.40 -11.11 -2.10
N PRO A 149 4.20 -11.05 -1.01
CA PRO A 149 5.64 -11.18 -1.12
C PRO A 149 6.02 -12.48 -1.84
N ASP A 150 7.00 -12.42 -2.73
CA ASP A 150 7.45 -13.59 -3.49
C ASP A 150 8.18 -14.62 -2.61
N ALA A 151 8.54 -15.74 -3.26
CA ALA A 151 9.16 -16.89 -2.61
C ALA A 151 10.66 -16.75 -2.33
N PHE A 152 11.35 -15.74 -2.86
CA PHE A 152 12.81 -15.74 -2.88
C PHE A 152 13.43 -15.41 -1.52
N SER A 153 12.82 -14.48 -0.77
CA SER A 153 13.28 -14.10 0.57
C SER A 153 12.11 -13.87 1.51
N ALA A 154 12.33 -14.12 2.81
CA ALA A 154 11.32 -13.83 3.82
C ALA A 154 10.98 -12.32 3.86
N ASN A 155 9.68 -12.02 3.96
CA ASN A 155 9.13 -10.67 4.03
C ASN A 155 7.90 -10.65 4.95
N ASP A 156 8.14 -10.45 6.24
CA ASP A 156 7.11 -10.58 7.27
C ASP A 156 6.17 -9.37 7.32
N VAL A 157 4.85 -9.61 7.37
CA VAL A 157 3.82 -8.55 7.48
C VAL A 157 2.98 -8.82 8.74
N ARG A 158 3.18 -8.04 9.79
CA ARG A 158 2.69 -8.38 11.14
C ARG A 158 2.06 -7.21 11.89
N ASN A 159 1.04 -7.48 12.68
CA ASN A 159 0.45 -6.52 13.61
C ASN A 159 -0.03 -5.22 12.93
N PHE A 160 -0.96 -5.37 11.98
CA PHE A 160 -1.59 -4.27 11.26
C PHE A 160 -2.97 -3.99 11.85
N THR A 161 -3.21 -2.76 12.29
CA THR A 161 -4.54 -2.28 12.63
C THR A 161 -5.09 -1.45 11.48
N LEU A 162 -6.15 -1.94 10.83
CA LEU A 162 -6.87 -1.29 9.74
C LEU A 162 -8.18 -0.76 10.30
N LYS A 163 -8.23 0.55 10.59
CA LYS A 163 -9.30 1.16 11.38
C LYS A 163 -10.15 2.14 10.57
N ASN A 164 -11.47 2.07 10.65
CA ASN A 164 -12.39 3.00 9.96
C ASN A 164 -12.14 3.05 8.43
N TRP A 165 -12.02 1.89 7.79
CA TRP A 165 -11.92 1.84 6.33
C TRP A 165 -13.33 1.82 5.74
N ASN A 166 -13.57 2.60 4.69
CA ASN A 166 -14.77 2.51 3.86
C ASN A 166 -14.33 2.41 2.40
N VAL A 167 -14.11 1.17 1.95
CA VAL A 167 -13.50 0.89 0.65
C VAL A 167 -14.41 0.02 -0.20
N SER A 168 -14.37 0.26 -1.50
CA SER A 168 -15.13 -0.49 -2.48
C SER A 168 -14.18 -1.08 -3.53
N MET A 169 -14.37 -2.36 -3.82
CA MET A 169 -13.69 -3.09 -4.87
C MET A 169 -14.66 -3.39 -6.01
N LEU A 170 -14.21 -3.23 -7.26
CA LEU A 170 -14.99 -3.63 -8.43
C LEU A 170 -15.23 -5.14 -8.42
N ASP A 171 -16.47 -5.54 -8.68
CA ASP A 171 -16.81 -6.94 -8.94
C ASP A 171 -16.19 -7.39 -10.27
N GLY A 172 -15.62 -8.59 -10.30
CA GLY A 172 -15.05 -9.15 -11.52
C GLY A 172 -14.19 -10.37 -11.27
N THR A 173 -13.70 -10.99 -12.34
CA THR A 173 -12.86 -12.19 -12.30
C THR A 173 -11.37 -11.89 -12.48
N VAL A 174 -11.03 -10.66 -12.88
CA VAL A 174 -9.64 -10.26 -13.19
C VAL A 174 -8.83 -10.03 -11.93
N PHE A 175 -9.45 -9.41 -10.92
CA PHE A 175 -8.77 -9.04 -9.68
C PHE A 175 -9.36 -9.80 -8.51
N ARG A 176 -8.46 -10.27 -7.65
CA ARG A 176 -8.79 -10.94 -6.40
C ARG A 176 -7.84 -10.46 -5.32
N ASN A 177 -8.36 -10.13 -4.14
CA ASN A 177 -7.54 -9.76 -3.00
C ASN A 177 -6.57 -10.89 -2.66
N ARG A 178 -5.34 -10.55 -2.28
CA ARG A 178 -4.28 -11.51 -1.96
C ARG A 178 -3.66 -11.16 -0.62
N ILE A 179 -3.60 -12.15 0.27
CA ILE A 179 -2.82 -12.13 1.51
C ILE A 179 -2.09 -13.49 1.56
N LEU A 180 -0.93 -13.52 0.91
CA LEU A 180 -0.22 -14.74 0.51
C LEU A 180 1.26 -14.66 0.87
N ALA A 181 1.74 -15.61 1.67
CA ALA A 181 3.16 -15.76 1.95
C ALA A 181 3.82 -16.60 0.86
N GLY A 182 4.54 -15.97 -0.07
CA GLY A 182 5.24 -16.70 -1.14
C GLY A 182 6.43 -17.53 -0.61
N ASN A 183 7.15 -17.03 0.39
CA ASN A 183 8.26 -17.75 1.03
C ASN A 183 7.76 -18.49 2.29
N PRO A 184 8.12 -19.76 2.52
CA PRO A 184 7.63 -20.53 3.67
C PRO A 184 8.08 -19.99 5.04
N ASN A 185 9.13 -19.17 5.08
CA ASN A 185 9.59 -18.51 6.31
C ASN A 185 8.91 -17.15 6.55
N THR A 186 8.17 -16.62 5.57
CA THR A 186 7.41 -15.38 5.72
C THR A 186 6.23 -15.60 6.64
N LYS A 187 6.08 -14.71 7.63
CA LYS A 187 4.93 -14.68 8.54
C LYS A 187 4.01 -13.52 8.17
N ILE A 188 2.73 -13.84 7.95
CA ILE A 188 1.68 -12.85 7.74
C ILE A 188 0.60 -13.09 8.79
N ASP A 189 0.52 -12.22 9.81
CA ASP A 189 -0.39 -12.39 10.94
C ASP A 189 -0.71 -11.07 11.66
N GLY A 190 -1.64 -11.12 12.63
CA GLY A 190 -1.95 -9.97 13.49
C GLY A 190 -2.69 -8.83 12.79
N PHE A 191 -3.49 -9.13 11.76
CA PHE A 191 -4.40 -8.15 11.17
C PHE A 191 -5.60 -7.93 12.08
N ILE A 192 -5.91 -6.67 12.35
CA ILE A 192 -7.11 -6.23 13.07
C ILE A 192 -7.91 -5.35 12.11
N PHE A 193 -9.10 -5.80 11.74
CA PHE A 193 -10.08 -5.00 11.01
C PHE A 193 -11.03 -4.35 12.03
N ASP A 194 -10.83 -3.07 12.32
CA ASP A 194 -11.63 -2.30 13.27
C ASP A 194 -12.55 -1.33 12.51
N ASN A 195 -13.86 -1.54 12.55
CA ASN A 195 -14.82 -0.74 11.78
C ASN A 195 -14.44 -0.66 10.28
N PHE A 196 -14.19 -1.82 9.66
CA PHE A 196 -13.82 -1.93 8.25
C PHE A 196 -15.06 -2.25 7.41
N ILE A 197 -15.43 -1.35 6.50
CA ILE A 197 -16.52 -1.52 5.55
C ILE A 197 -15.91 -1.83 4.18
N PHE A 198 -16.24 -3.00 3.63
CA PHE A 198 -15.86 -3.44 2.29
C PHE A 198 -17.12 -3.63 1.45
N ASN A 199 -17.24 -2.93 0.31
CA ASN A 199 -18.41 -3.04 -0.58
C ASN A 199 -19.75 -2.88 0.19
N ASN A 200 -19.83 -1.88 1.07
CA ASN A 200 -20.98 -1.60 1.96
C ASN A 200 -21.28 -2.67 3.02
N VAL A 201 -20.41 -3.66 3.19
CA VAL A 201 -20.53 -4.70 4.23
C VAL A 201 -19.52 -4.42 5.33
N LEU A 202 -20.00 -4.30 6.57
CA LEU A 202 -19.13 -4.27 7.74
C LEU A 202 -18.46 -5.64 7.93
N LEU A 203 -17.13 -5.65 7.94
CA LEU A 203 -16.35 -6.83 8.23
C LEU A 203 -16.44 -7.17 9.72
N THR A 204 -16.52 -8.46 9.99
CA THR A 204 -16.57 -9.07 11.30
C THR A 204 -15.61 -10.25 11.33
N GLN A 205 -15.35 -10.78 12.52
CA GLN A 205 -14.54 -11.99 12.68
C GLN A 205 -15.10 -13.18 11.88
N ASP A 206 -16.41 -13.24 11.68
CA ASP A 206 -17.08 -14.39 11.06
C ASP A 206 -17.18 -14.29 9.54
N ASN A 207 -17.09 -13.08 8.96
CA ASN A 207 -17.36 -12.87 7.52
C ASN A 207 -16.18 -12.35 6.72
N TRP A 208 -15.11 -11.86 7.35
CA TRP A 208 -14.07 -11.09 6.65
C TRP A 208 -13.43 -11.87 5.50
N PHE A 209 -13.20 -13.18 5.70
CA PHE A 209 -12.54 -14.03 4.73
C PHE A 209 -13.38 -14.20 3.45
N ASP A 210 -14.67 -14.50 3.63
CA ASP A 210 -15.61 -14.73 2.53
C ASP A 210 -15.94 -13.41 1.81
N VAL A 211 -16.14 -12.34 2.57
CA VAL A 211 -16.49 -11.01 2.02
C VAL A 211 -15.33 -10.43 1.21
N LEU A 212 -14.09 -10.54 1.71
CA LEU A 212 -12.91 -10.03 0.99
C LEU A 212 -12.49 -10.93 -0.18
N GLN A 213 -13.05 -12.15 -0.28
CA GLN A 213 -12.72 -13.14 -1.31
C GLN A 213 -11.21 -13.33 -1.48
N ILE A 214 -10.49 -13.43 -0.36
CA ILE A 214 -9.02 -13.51 -0.39
C ILE A 214 -8.59 -14.78 -1.12
N ASP A 215 -7.61 -14.64 -2.00
CA ASP A 215 -6.86 -15.75 -2.55
C ASP A 215 -5.83 -16.20 -1.51
N THR A 216 -5.92 -17.49 -1.14
CA THR A 216 -5.00 -18.16 -0.21
C THR A 216 -4.17 -19.25 -0.89
N SER A 217 -4.29 -19.39 -2.21
CA SER A 217 -3.59 -20.42 -3.01
C SER A 217 -2.41 -19.90 -3.82
#